data_AF-A0A8J3LIE5-F1
#
_entry.id   AF-A0A8J3LIE5-F1
#
_cell.length_a   1.000
_cell.length_b   1.000
_cell.length_c   1.000
_cell.angle_alpha   90.00
_cell.angle_beta   90.00
_cell.angle_gamma   90.00
#
_symmetry.space_group_name_H-M   'P 1'
#
loop_
_entity.id
_entity.type
_entity.pdbx_description
1 polymer ?
#
loop_
_entity_poly.entity_id
_entity_poly.type
_entity_poly.pdbx_seq_one_letter_code
_entity_poly.pdbx_strand_id
1 'polypeptide(L)'
;MSPIPPLDERGHLPIGRYTVTLDDVRRRFVDDDVFANSSTREALWQGLTSYLALWRRVEDKAAAVLDGRTILMSVWLGGSFISAKDSPSNVDLTIIANGDTLDECDKCGIKSQLSELAKRESMTRRLGVTPTILKYRWFRSPWDMMRSANYTLDQRAYAAFRGSMDDWWLRARRDGEAKSEPTMETGSWRRGYLEVIP
;
A
#
# COMPACT_ATOMS: atom_id res chain seq x y z
N MET A 1 15.23 -5.34 18.11
CA MET A 1 13.78 -5.46 18.34
C MET A 1 13.08 -5.20 17.02
N SER A 2 12.06 -5.98 16.67
CA SER A 2 11.28 -5.74 15.44
C SER A 2 10.57 -4.38 15.54
N PRO A 3 10.60 -3.53 14.49
CA PRO A 3 9.83 -2.28 14.48
C PRO A 3 8.31 -2.52 14.36
N ILE A 4 7.89 -3.75 14.06
CA ILE A 4 6.48 -4.15 13.98
C ILE A 4 6.01 -4.57 15.37
N PRO A 5 4.95 -3.94 15.93
CA PRO A 5 4.40 -4.34 17.22
C PRO A 5 3.82 -5.76 17.18
N PRO A 6 3.69 -6.45 18.33
CA PRO A 6 2.99 -7.72 18.40
C PRO A 6 1.53 -7.54 17.94
N LEU A 7 0.96 -8.61 17.37
CA LEU A 7 -0.46 -8.63 17.04
C LEU A 7 -1.28 -8.68 18.34
N ASP A 8 -2.44 -8.05 18.33
CA ASP A 8 -3.39 -8.10 19.43
C ASP A 8 -4.09 -9.48 19.54
N GLU A 9 -4.96 -9.63 20.54
CA GLU A 9 -5.74 -10.85 20.77
C GLU A 9 -6.66 -11.24 19.60
N ARG A 10 -6.96 -10.29 18.70
CA ARG A 10 -7.75 -10.50 17.48
C ARG A 10 -6.88 -10.82 16.27
N GLY A 11 -5.57 -10.89 16.45
CA GLY A 11 -4.62 -11.20 15.39
C GLY A 11 -4.38 -10.03 14.44
N HIS A 12 -4.57 -8.78 14.88
CA HIS A 12 -4.32 -7.58 14.09
C HIS A 12 -3.20 -6.74 14.70
N LEU A 13 -2.56 -5.90 13.88
CA LEU A 13 -1.68 -4.87 14.44
C LEU A 13 -2.52 -3.92 15.30
N PRO A 14 -2.00 -3.41 16.43
CA PRO A 14 -2.63 -2.32 17.17
C PRO A 14 -2.90 -1.13 16.25
N ILE A 15 -3.87 -0.29 16.59
CA ILE A 15 -4.26 0.87 15.75
C ILE A 15 -3.06 1.80 15.56
N GLY A 16 -2.71 2.06 14.30
CA GLY A 16 -1.61 2.93 13.93
C GLY A 16 -1.08 2.67 12.52
N ARG A 17 -0.17 3.55 12.09
CA ARG A 17 0.66 3.37 10.90
C ARG A 17 2.09 3.13 11.35
N TYR A 18 2.67 2.00 10.99
CA TYR A 18 4.02 1.62 11.42
C TYR A 18 4.98 1.65 10.24
N THR A 19 5.99 2.52 10.31
CA THR A 19 7.02 2.63 9.28
C THR A 19 8.07 1.51 9.45
N VAL A 20 8.29 0.74 8.39
CA VAL A 20 9.11 -0.48 8.41
C VAL A 20 9.86 -0.68 7.10
N THR A 21 10.80 -1.64 7.07
CA THR A 21 11.46 -2.10 5.84
C THR A 21 10.77 -3.33 5.25
N LEU A 22 11.06 -3.68 3.99
CA LEU A 22 10.62 -4.95 3.40
C LEU A 22 11.12 -6.16 4.19
N ASP A 23 12.36 -6.11 4.67
CA ASP A 23 12.96 -7.19 5.46
C ASP A 23 12.21 -7.41 6.78
N ASP A 24 11.72 -6.34 7.42
CA ASP A 24 10.90 -6.46 8.61
C ASP A 24 9.58 -7.17 8.32
N VAL A 25 8.95 -6.85 7.18
CA VAL A 25 7.71 -7.51 6.75
C VAL A 25 7.96 -8.99 6.48
N ARG A 26 9.01 -9.33 5.72
CA ARG A 26 9.36 -10.72 5.41
C ARG A 26 9.59 -11.51 6.70
N ARG A 27 10.48 -11.01 7.56
CA ARG A 27 10.85 -11.67 8.81
C ARG A 27 9.64 -11.93 9.70
N ARG A 28 8.70 -10.99 9.76
CA ARG A 28 7.53 -11.08 10.65
C ARG A 28 6.38 -11.89 10.09
N PHE A 29 6.12 -11.79 8.79
CA PHE A 29 4.89 -12.29 8.17
C PHE A 29 5.14 -13.40 7.14
N VAL A 30 6.38 -13.84 6.97
CA VAL A 30 6.74 -14.96 6.08
C VAL A 30 7.63 -15.94 6.83
N ASP A 31 8.74 -15.46 7.39
CA ASP A 31 9.77 -16.34 7.96
C ASP A 31 9.53 -16.68 9.45
N ASP A 32 8.54 -16.06 10.10
CA ASP A 32 8.19 -16.31 11.51
C ASP A 32 7.58 -17.70 11.69
N ASP A 33 8.04 -18.45 12.71
CA ASP A 33 7.65 -19.84 12.97
C ASP A 33 6.13 -20.02 13.11
N VAL A 34 5.41 -18.99 13.57
CA VAL A 34 3.94 -19.04 13.69
C VAL A 34 3.25 -19.25 12.33
N PHE A 35 3.94 -18.96 11.23
CA PHE A 35 3.48 -19.10 9.86
C PHE A 35 4.22 -20.20 9.08
N ALA A 36 5.01 -21.05 9.75
CA ALA A 36 5.76 -22.14 9.11
C ALA A 36 4.88 -23.12 8.32
N ASN A 37 3.61 -23.24 8.70
CA ASN A 37 2.62 -24.10 8.03
C ASN A 37 1.76 -23.37 6.99
N SER A 38 2.00 -22.07 6.77
CA SER A 38 1.23 -21.30 5.81
C SER A 38 1.45 -21.82 4.39
N SER A 39 0.36 -22.09 3.70
CA SER A 39 0.39 -22.58 2.32
C SER A 39 0.58 -21.47 1.28
N THR A 40 0.46 -20.19 1.66
CA THR A 40 0.38 -19.07 0.69
C THR A 40 1.37 -17.93 0.91
N ARG A 41 1.89 -17.73 2.12
CA ARG A 41 2.69 -16.54 2.47
C ARG A 41 3.96 -16.36 1.62
N GLU A 42 4.73 -17.42 1.42
CA GLU A 42 5.95 -17.36 0.59
C GLU A 42 5.63 -17.01 -0.87
N ALA A 43 4.60 -17.64 -1.46
CA ALA A 43 4.18 -17.34 -2.83
C ALA A 43 3.67 -15.91 -2.99
N LEU A 44 2.90 -15.41 -2.00
CA LEU A 44 2.43 -14.03 -1.98
C LEU A 44 3.58 -13.02 -1.78
N TRP A 45 4.59 -13.37 -1.00
CA TRP A 45 5.79 -12.57 -0.83
C TRP A 45 6.60 -12.47 -2.13
N GLN A 46 6.78 -13.59 -2.85
CA GLN A 46 7.39 -13.60 -4.18
C GLN A 46 6.59 -12.76 -5.19
N GLY A 47 5.27 -12.80 -5.08
CA GLY A 47 4.37 -11.95 -5.84
C GLY A 47 4.54 -10.45 -5.57
N LEU A 48 4.63 -10.06 -4.29
CA LEU A 48 4.89 -8.70 -3.86
C LEU A 48 6.25 -8.19 -4.35
N THR A 49 7.32 -8.94 -4.11
CA THR A 49 8.67 -8.58 -4.56
C THR A 49 8.75 -8.45 -6.08
N SER A 50 8.09 -9.35 -6.82
CA SER A 50 7.96 -9.26 -8.28
C SER A 50 7.19 -8.02 -8.74
N TYR A 51 6.15 -7.62 -8.01
CA TYR A 51 5.39 -6.40 -8.29
C TYR A 51 6.23 -5.14 -8.05
N LEU A 52 7.00 -5.08 -6.97
CA LEU A 52 7.92 -3.96 -6.71
C LEU A 52 9.05 -3.90 -7.72
N ALA A 53 9.56 -5.05 -8.19
CA ALA A 53 10.52 -5.09 -9.29
C ALA A 53 9.95 -4.55 -10.61
N LEU A 54 8.63 -4.66 -10.85
CA LEU A 54 7.99 -4.01 -12.00
C LEU A 54 7.99 -2.48 -11.87
N TRP A 55 7.76 -1.95 -10.67
CA TRP A 55 7.90 -0.51 -10.40
C TRP A 55 9.33 -0.05 -10.62
N ARG A 56 10.32 -0.82 -10.16
CA ARG A 56 11.71 -0.49 -10.40
C ARG A 56 12.06 -0.42 -11.89
N ARG A 57 11.55 -1.36 -12.70
CA ARG A 57 11.70 -1.32 -14.17
C ARG A 57 11.08 -0.06 -14.80
N VAL A 58 10.01 0.47 -14.21
CA VAL A 58 9.43 1.75 -14.67
C VAL A 58 10.38 2.90 -14.36
N GLU A 59 10.96 2.94 -13.16
CA GLU A 59 11.96 3.95 -12.79
C GLU A 59 13.21 3.87 -13.67
N ASP A 60 13.75 2.66 -13.90
CA ASP A 60 14.94 2.48 -14.74
C ASP A 60 14.72 3.01 -16.16
N LYS A 61 13.51 2.82 -16.73
CA LYS A 61 13.15 3.38 -18.05
C LYS A 61 13.05 4.90 -18.04
N ALA A 62 12.67 5.48 -16.90
CA ALA A 62 12.55 6.93 -16.72
C ALA A 62 13.83 7.58 -16.17
N ALA A 63 14.90 6.82 -15.91
CA ALA A 63 16.06 7.26 -15.14
C ALA A 63 16.67 8.59 -15.61
N ALA A 64 16.72 8.81 -16.93
CA ALA A 64 17.24 10.05 -17.51
C ALA A 64 16.41 11.30 -17.15
N VAL A 65 15.10 11.16 -16.95
CA VAL A 65 14.21 12.25 -16.51
C VAL A 65 14.15 12.35 -14.99
N LEU A 66 14.28 11.22 -14.29
CA LEU A 66 14.22 11.17 -12.84
C LEU A 66 15.40 11.90 -12.17
N ASP A 67 16.58 11.89 -12.77
CA ASP A 67 17.77 12.56 -12.23
C ASP A 67 18.03 12.19 -10.75
N GLY A 68 18.02 10.89 -10.47
CA GLY A 68 18.23 10.34 -9.12
C GLY A 68 17.00 10.38 -8.19
N ARG A 69 15.87 10.97 -8.60
CA ARG A 69 14.59 10.90 -7.86
C ARG A 69 13.92 9.54 -8.05
N THR A 70 13.03 9.17 -7.13
CA THR A 70 12.21 7.95 -7.24
C THR A 70 10.75 8.28 -7.52
N ILE A 71 10.09 7.40 -8.28
CA ILE A 71 8.65 7.40 -8.46
C ILE A 71 8.01 6.74 -7.24
N LEU A 72 8.52 5.58 -6.81
CA LEU A 72 7.98 4.84 -5.69
C LEU A 72 8.49 5.44 -4.37
N MET A 73 7.59 6.02 -3.57
CA MET A 73 7.94 6.66 -2.29
C MET A 73 7.76 5.71 -1.10
N SER A 74 6.62 5.02 -1.04
CA SER A 74 6.33 4.02 -0.01
C SER A 74 5.26 3.04 -0.47
N VAL A 75 5.12 1.93 0.25
CA VAL A 75 4.09 0.91 0.03
C VAL A 75 3.33 0.72 1.33
N TRP A 76 2.02 0.96 1.32
CA TRP A 76 1.18 0.62 2.45
C TRP A 76 0.69 -0.81 2.32
N LEU A 77 0.89 -1.62 3.35
CA LEU A 77 0.39 -3.00 3.41
C LEU A 77 -0.71 -3.10 4.46
N GLY A 78 -1.79 -3.79 4.11
CA GLY A 78 -2.88 -4.09 5.01
C GLY A 78 -3.50 -5.45 4.75
N GLY A 79 -4.70 -5.66 5.30
CA GLY A 79 -5.44 -6.89 5.05
C GLY A 79 -4.91 -8.09 5.82
N SER A 80 -5.23 -9.29 5.33
CA SER A 80 -4.92 -10.53 6.04
C SER A 80 -3.45 -10.96 5.96
N PHE A 81 -2.68 -10.40 5.01
CA PHE A 81 -1.26 -10.76 4.88
C PHE A 81 -0.44 -10.31 6.11
N ILE A 82 -0.79 -9.17 6.69
CA ILE A 82 -0.12 -8.64 7.89
C ILE A 82 -0.91 -8.90 9.19
N SER A 83 -1.72 -9.96 9.20
CA SER A 83 -2.52 -10.39 10.36
C SER A 83 -2.12 -11.81 10.80
N ALA A 84 -2.75 -12.33 11.86
CA ALA A 84 -2.55 -13.69 12.34
C ALA A 84 -3.21 -14.76 11.44
N LYS A 85 -3.84 -14.37 10.32
CA LYS A 85 -4.45 -15.33 9.40
C LYS A 85 -3.35 -16.19 8.79
N ASP A 86 -3.35 -17.49 9.07
CA ASP A 86 -2.29 -18.39 8.62
C ASP A 86 -2.05 -18.32 7.09
N SER A 87 -3.08 -18.60 6.29
CA SER A 87 -3.01 -18.63 4.83
C SER A 87 -3.85 -17.49 4.20
N PRO A 88 -3.30 -16.28 4.03
CA PRO A 88 -3.95 -15.16 3.34
C PRO A 88 -4.16 -15.46 1.84
N SER A 89 -5.15 -14.82 1.21
CA SER A 89 -5.47 -15.05 -0.21
C SER A 89 -4.71 -14.14 -1.18
N ASN A 90 -4.24 -13.00 -0.68
CA ASN A 90 -3.64 -11.92 -1.46
C ASN A 90 -2.88 -10.96 -0.52
N VAL A 91 -2.09 -10.07 -1.11
CA VAL A 91 -1.48 -8.91 -0.45
C VAL A 91 -2.26 -7.66 -0.85
N ASP A 92 -2.98 -7.06 0.09
CA ASP A 92 -3.64 -5.78 -0.15
C ASP A 92 -2.62 -4.64 0.05
N LEU A 93 -2.45 -3.77 -0.95
CA LEU A 93 -1.46 -2.69 -0.88
C LEU A 93 -1.91 -1.37 -1.51
N THR A 94 -1.34 -0.27 -1.00
CA THR A 94 -1.37 1.04 -1.68
C THR A 94 0.04 1.46 -2.05
N ILE A 95 0.29 1.74 -3.33
CA ILE A 95 1.52 2.37 -3.80
C ILE A 95 1.40 3.87 -3.60
N ILE A 96 2.32 4.46 -2.84
CA ILE A 96 2.49 5.90 -2.76
C ILE A 96 3.55 6.28 -3.79
N ALA A 97 3.10 6.91 -4.88
CA ALA A 97 3.99 7.31 -5.97
C ALA A 97 4.12 8.84 -6.04
N ASN A 98 5.31 9.36 -6.28
CA ASN A 98 5.53 10.79 -6.47
C ASN A 98 4.79 11.27 -7.73
N GLY A 99 3.71 12.03 -7.54
CA GLY A 99 2.86 12.47 -8.63
C GLY A 99 3.58 13.41 -9.59
N ASP A 100 4.39 14.34 -9.06
CA ASP A 100 5.05 15.36 -9.88
C ASP A 100 6.09 14.71 -10.79
N THR A 101 6.86 13.78 -10.22
CA THR A 101 7.80 12.93 -10.96
C THR A 101 7.10 12.05 -12.01
N LEU A 102 5.93 11.48 -11.70
CA LEU A 102 5.14 10.71 -12.67
C LEU A 102 4.70 11.56 -13.87
N ASP A 103 4.30 12.81 -13.63
CA ASP A 103 3.83 13.70 -14.70
C ASP A 103 4.99 14.15 -15.60
N GLU A 104 6.16 14.44 -15.02
CA GLU A 104 7.38 14.72 -15.79
C GLU A 104 7.77 13.53 -16.69
N CYS A 105 7.51 12.31 -16.22
CA CYS A 105 7.82 11.08 -16.95
C CYS A 105 6.79 10.71 -18.04
N ASP A 106 5.73 11.51 -18.28
CA ASP A 106 4.67 11.18 -19.25
C ASP A 106 5.24 10.87 -20.66
N LYS A 107 6.32 11.56 -21.05
CA LYS A 107 7.01 11.36 -22.34
C LYS A 107 8.02 10.20 -22.37
N CYS A 108 8.29 9.55 -21.23
CA CYS A 108 9.25 8.43 -21.16
C CYS A 108 8.70 7.11 -21.72
N GLY A 109 7.46 7.11 -22.25
CA GLY A 109 6.81 5.90 -22.74
C GLY A 109 6.57 4.86 -21.66
N ILE A 110 6.41 5.28 -20.40
CA ILE A 110 6.12 4.40 -19.25
C ILE A 110 4.61 4.21 -19.00
N LYS A 111 3.77 4.96 -19.72
CA LYS A 111 2.31 5.04 -19.50
C LYS A 111 1.60 3.68 -19.60
N SER A 112 1.98 2.84 -20.57
CA SER A 112 1.40 1.50 -20.70
C SER A 112 1.78 0.61 -19.52
N GLN A 113 3.05 0.63 -19.07
CA GLN A 113 3.47 -0.14 -17.90
C GLN A 113 2.76 0.33 -16.63
N LEU A 114 2.64 1.65 -16.40
CA LEU A 114 1.89 2.19 -15.27
C LEU A 114 0.41 1.79 -15.30
N SER A 115 -0.21 1.81 -16.49
CA SER A 115 -1.59 1.35 -16.67
C SER A 115 -1.73 -0.14 -16.34
N GLU A 116 -0.79 -0.99 -16.76
CA GLU A 116 -0.79 -2.41 -16.38
C GLU A 116 -0.65 -2.59 -14.87
N LEU A 117 0.26 -1.85 -14.22
CA LEU A 117 0.47 -1.95 -12.76
C LEU A 117 -0.75 -1.49 -11.94
N ALA A 118 -1.61 -0.66 -12.52
CA ALA A 118 -2.86 -0.22 -11.91
C ALA A 118 -4.00 -1.25 -12.05
N LYS A 119 -3.88 -2.27 -12.90
CA LYS A 119 -4.94 -3.27 -13.14
C LYS A 119 -5.04 -4.25 -11.97
N ARG A 120 -5.80 -3.88 -10.94
CA ARG A 120 -6.01 -4.63 -9.69
C ARG A 120 -6.30 -6.12 -9.90
N GLU A 121 -7.28 -6.47 -10.74
CA GLU A 121 -7.66 -7.87 -10.99
C GLU A 121 -6.55 -8.67 -11.69
N SER A 122 -5.88 -8.04 -12.67
CA SER A 122 -4.76 -8.65 -13.40
C SER A 122 -3.58 -8.92 -12.45
N MET A 123 -3.22 -7.94 -11.63
CA MET A 123 -2.14 -8.07 -10.64
C MET A 123 -2.48 -9.10 -9.56
N THR A 124 -3.73 -9.17 -9.12
CA THR A 124 -4.16 -10.18 -8.13
C THR A 124 -4.04 -11.58 -8.71
N ARG A 125 -4.46 -11.78 -9.96
CA ARG A 125 -4.41 -13.09 -10.63
C ARG A 125 -2.98 -13.54 -10.95
N ARG A 126 -2.10 -12.60 -11.33
CA ARG A 126 -0.73 -12.90 -11.78
C ARG A 126 0.27 -12.99 -10.64
N LEU A 127 0.12 -12.15 -9.62
CA LEU A 127 1.12 -11.93 -8.58
C LEU A 127 0.53 -12.00 -7.17
N GLY A 128 -0.76 -12.28 -7.01
CA GLY A 128 -1.39 -12.32 -5.68
C GLY A 128 -1.45 -10.95 -4.98
N VAL A 129 -1.14 -9.85 -5.67
CA VAL A 129 -1.15 -8.50 -5.10
C VAL A 129 -2.35 -7.71 -5.58
N THR A 130 -2.92 -6.91 -4.70
CA THR A 130 -4.16 -6.19 -4.97
C THR A 130 -3.92 -4.69 -4.77
N PRO A 131 -3.35 -4.02 -5.79
CA PRO A 131 -2.85 -2.66 -5.64
C PRO A 131 -3.94 -1.60 -5.77
N THR A 132 -3.74 -0.52 -5.04
CA THR A 132 -4.28 0.82 -5.29
C THR A 132 -3.10 1.76 -5.50
N ILE A 133 -3.16 2.70 -6.45
CA ILE A 133 -2.09 3.68 -6.66
C ILE A 133 -2.58 5.04 -6.17
N LEU A 134 -1.76 5.68 -5.35
CA LEU A 134 -2.01 7.00 -4.80
C LEU A 134 -0.86 7.92 -5.24
N LYS A 135 -1.17 8.91 -6.07
CA LYS A 135 -0.22 9.94 -6.49
C LYS A 135 -0.05 10.97 -5.38
N TYR A 136 1.11 10.98 -4.74
CA TYR A 136 1.50 12.00 -3.79
C TYR A 136 1.60 13.37 -4.46
N ARG A 137 1.00 14.39 -3.85
CA ARG A 137 1.18 15.79 -4.22
C ARG A 137 1.60 16.58 -3.01
N TRP A 138 2.73 17.26 -3.09
CA TRP A 138 3.11 18.16 -2.01
C TRP A 138 2.12 19.33 -1.93
N PHE A 139 1.73 19.68 -0.72
CA PHE A 139 0.97 20.89 -0.43
C PHE A 139 1.46 21.48 0.90
N ARG A 140 1.44 22.80 1.01
CA ARG A 140 2.03 23.52 2.15
C ARG A 140 1.28 23.26 3.46
N SER A 141 -0.05 23.35 3.42
CA SER A 141 -0.88 23.32 4.63
C SER A 141 -2.29 22.79 4.33
N PRO A 142 -2.82 21.84 5.12
CA PRO A 142 -4.19 21.37 4.96
C PRO A 142 -5.21 22.46 5.33
N TRP A 143 -4.84 23.39 6.22
CA TRP A 143 -5.70 24.51 6.62
C TRP A 143 -5.92 25.51 5.51
N ASP A 144 -4.90 25.72 4.69
CA ASP A 144 -4.98 26.61 3.54
C ASP A 144 -5.78 25.95 2.41
N MET A 145 -5.73 24.62 2.28
CA MET A 145 -6.42 23.89 1.22
C MET A 145 -7.93 24.02 1.27
N MET A 146 -8.50 24.18 2.47
CA MET A 146 -9.92 24.44 2.65
C MET A 146 -10.33 25.89 2.37
N ARG A 147 -9.38 26.85 2.42
CA ARG A 147 -9.68 28.29 2.39
C ARG A 147 -9.18 29.01 1.14
N SER A 148 -8.15 28.47 0.49
CA SER A 148 -7.44 29.11 -0.61
C SER A 148 -7.83 28.49 -1.94
N ALA A 149 -8.02 29.32 -2.96
CA ALA A 149 -8.16 28.89 -4.35
C ALA A 149 -6.83 28.43 -4.98
N ASN A 150 -5.69 28.62 -4.30
CA ASN A 150 -4.35 28.43 -4.87
C ASN A 150 -3.90 26.96 -4.98
N TYR A 151 -4.70 26.00 -4.53
CA TYR A 151 -4.40 24.58 -4.67
C TYR A 151 -5.06 23.99 -5.91
N THR A 152 -4.28 23.21 -6.65
CA THR A 152 -4.75 22.49 -7.84
C THR A 152 -5.77 21.42 -7.46
N LEU A 153 -6.57 20.98 -8.45
CA LEU A 153 -7.51 19.87 -8.26
C LEU A 153 -6.79 18.59 -7.81
N ASP A 154 -5.60 18.32 -8.35
CA ASP A 154 -4.78 17.16 -7.99
C ASP A 154 -4.32 17.21 -6.54
N GLN A 155 -3.92 18.37 -6.01
CA GLN A 155 -3.54 18.51 -4.60
C GLN A 155 -4.72 18.24 -3.67
N ARG A 156 -5.90 18.77 -4.01
CA ARG A 156 -7.14 18.53 -3.25
C ARG A 156 -7.55 17.06 -3.30
N ALA A 157 -7.50 16.46 -4.49
CA ALA A 157 -7.82 15.05 -4.70
C ALA A 157 -6.86 14.14 -3.93
N TYR A 158 -5.55 14.42 -3.99
CA TYR A 158 -4.55 13.71 -3.19
C TYR A 158 -4.88 13.78 -1.70
N ALA A 159 -5.10 14.97 -1.15
CA ALA A 159 -5.34 15.12 0.28
C ALA A 159 -6.61 14.41 0.77
N ALA A 160 -7.71 14.53 0.01
CA ALA A 160 -8.95 13.83 0.30
C ALA A 160 -8.75 12.31 0.23
N PHE A 161 -8.20 11.82 -0.88
CA PHE A 161 -8.03 10.38 -1.11
C PHE A 161 -7.03 9.74 -0.14
N ARG A 162 -5.95 10.45 0.19
CA ARG A 162 -4.96 10.04 1.19
C ARG A 162 -5.56 9.89 2.58
N GLY A 163 -6.47 10.79 2.98
CA GLY A 163 -7.23 10.65 4.22
C GLY A 163 -8.21 9.47 4.17
N SER A 164 -8.95 9.31 3.06
CA SER A 164 -9.87 8.18 2.88
C SER A 164 -9.17 6.82 2.93
N MET A 165 -7.99 6.71 2.32
CA MET A 165 -7.21 5.48 2.34
C MET A 165 -6.65 5.18 3.74
N ASP A 166 -6.17 6.20 4.46
CA ASP A 166 -5.70 6.05 5.84
C ASP A 166 -6.82 5.51 6.75
N ASP A 167 -8.00 6.14 6.69
CA ASP A 167 -9.20 5.68 7.41
C ASP A 167 -9.58 4.25 7.03
N TRP A 168 -9.57 3.93 5.73
CA TRP A 168 -9.91 2.59 5.23
C TRP A 168 -8.97 1.51 5.75
N TRP A 169 -7.66 1.76 5.78
CA TRP A 169 -6.68 0.76 6.22
C TRP A 169 -6.79 0.42 7.71
N LEU A 170 -7.26 1.37 8.53
CA LEU A 170 -7.51 1.16 9.95
C LEU A 170 -8.77 0.32 10.25
N ARG A 171 -9.64 0.09 9.25
CA ARG A 171 -10.86 -0.72 9.40
C ARG A 171 -10.56 -2.21 9.31
N ALA A 172 -11.29 -3.01 10.07
CA ALA A 172 -11.31 -4.46 9.96
C ALA A 172 -12.76 -4.97 10.06
N ARG A 173 -13.10 -5.96 9.23
CA ARG A 173 -14.38 -6.68 9.37
C ARG A 173 -14.40 -7.47 10.67
N ARG A 174 -15.59 -7.70 11.24
CA ARG A 174 -15.73 -8.65 12.34
C ARG A 174 -15.70 -10.07 11.80
N ASP A 175 -15.32 -11.02 12.65
CA ASP A 175 -15.40 -12.43 12.32
C ASP A 175 -16.86 -12.83 12.07
N GLY A 176 -17.08 -13.63 11.03
CA GLY A 176 -18.41 -14.07 10.61
C GLY A 176 -19.19 -13.08 9.74
N GLU A 177 -18.71 -11.85 9.56
CA GLU A 177 -19.35 -10.90 8.64
C GLU A 177 -19.08 -11.26 7.17
N ALA A 178 -20.12 -11.13 6.34
CA ALA A 178 -19.99 -11.33 4.90
C ALA A 178 -19.01 -10.33 4.28
N LYS A 179 -18.45 -10.67 3.11
CA LYS A 179 -17.67 -9.72 2.31
C LYS A 179 -18.59 -8.69 1.66
N SER A 180 -19.09 -7.74 2.45
CA SER A 180 -19.88 -6.59 2.01
C SER A 180 -19.16 -5.27 2.28
N GLU A 181 -19.74 -4.17 1.81
CA GLU A 181 -19.29 -2.83 2.17
C GLU A 181 -19.45 -2.59 3.68
N PRO A 182 -18.50 -1.89 4.33
CA PRO A 182 -18.62 -1.55 5.74
C PRO A 182 -19.82 -0.63 6.01
N THR A 183 -20.56 -0.95 7.05
CA THR A 183 -21.61 -0.08 7.64
C THR A 183 -20.98 0.89 8.66
N MET A 184 -21.74 1.87 9.14
CA MET A 184 -21.26 2.77 10.22
C MET A 184 -20.82 2.00 11.48
N GLU A 185 -21.50 0.89 11.81
CA GLU A 185 -21.25 0.08 13.00
C GLU A 185 -20.02 -0.85 12.86
N THR A 186 -19.62 -1.12 11.62
CA THR A 186 -18.50 -2.02 11.29
C THR A 186 -17.29 -1.26 10.74
N GLY A 187 -17.48 0.01 10.39
CA GLY A 187 -16.48 0.91 9.81
C GLY A 187 -15.57 1.63 10.81
N SER A 188 -15.63 1.32 12.10
CA SER A 188 -14.71 1.90 13.09
C SER A 188 -13.29 1.35 12.94
N TRP A 189 -12.30 2.14 13.37
CA TRP A 189 -10.90 1.72 13.41
C TRP A 189 -10.70 0.56 14.39
N ARG A 190 -10.01 -0.48 13.93
CA ARG A 190 -9.84 -1.75 14.66
C ARG A 190 -8.47 -2.38 14.51
N ARG A 191 -7.65 -1.88 13.58
CA ARG A 191 -6.30 -2.41 13.33
C ARG A 191 -5.36 -1.32 12.87
N GLY A 192 -4.06 -1.61 12.92
CA GLY A 192 -3.03 -0.85 12.22
C GLY A 192 -2.65 -1.45 10.88
N TYR A 193 -1.76 -0.76 10.21
CA TYR A 193 -1.19 -1.15 8.92
C TYR A 193 0.28 -0.71 8.81
N LEU A 194 0.99 -1.23 7.82
CA LEU A 194 2.43 -0.97 7.65
C LEU A 194 2.65 0.05 6.54
N GLU A 195 3.53 1.02 6.77
CA GLU A 195 4.12 1.87 5.73
C GLU A 195 5.55 1.40 5.47
N VAL A 196 5.73 0.69 4.37
CA VAL A 196 7.01 0.11 3.97
C VAL A 196 7.79 1.14 3.15
N ILE A 197 9.03 1.38 3.54
CA ILE A 197 9.99 2.14 2.73
C ILE A 197 10.75 1.14 1.84
N PRO A 198 10.53 1.16 0.51
CA PRO A 198 11.08 0.19 -0.43
C PRO A 198 12.52 0.48 -0.82
#